data_AF-A0A1Q9XRQ5-F1
#
_entry.id   AF-A0A1Q9XRQ5-F1
#
_cell.length_a   1.000
_cell.length_b   1.000
_cell.length_c   1.000
_cell.angle_alpha   90.00
_cell.angle_beta   90.00
_cell.angle_gamma   90.00
#
_symmetry.space_group_name_H-M   'P 1'
#
loop_
_entity.id
_entity.type
_entity.pdbx_description
1 polymer ?
#
loop_
_entity_poly.entity_id
_entity_poly.type
_entity_poly.pdbx_seq_one_letter_code
_entity_poly.pdbx_strand_id
1 'polypeptide(L)'
;MGEFRIYLDDELQCATTSPALAQAAWNRASRDARVAEKGGSVRAYEGEVTVAEMHPEPRVGHPWPDGRDHQPDLRDVWDSLMRLLEQQGLDDQAMSDALNRFGLATRSVRASVQDELGGRTVPTAAELVVLLDAIYQDRQREPQA
;
A
#
# COMPACT_ATOMS: atom_id res chain seq x y z
N MET A 1 -20.94 4.88 2.48
CA MET A 1 -19.84 4.99 3.45
C MET A 1 -19.80 6.40 3.98
N GLY A 2 -19.64 6.53 5.30
CA GLY A 2 -19.43 7.84 5.91
C GLY A 2 -18.05 8.39 5.56
N GLU A 3 -17.86 9.67 5.85
CA GLU A 3 -16.51 10.26 5.84
C GLU A 3 -15.72 9.75 7.06
N PHE A 4 -14.52 9.24 6.84
CA PHE A 4 -13.57 8.91 7.88
C PHE A 4 -12.85 10.16 8.36
N ARG A 5 -12.71 10.32 9.67
CA ARG A 5 -11.93 11.41 10.29
C ARG A 5 -10.95 10.82 11.31
N ILE A 6 -9.65 11.06 11.13
CA ILE A 6 -8.58 10.59 12.02
C ILE A 6 -7.97 11.79 12.73
N TYR A 7 -7.96 11.76 14.06
CA TYR A 7 -7.39 12.78 14.91
C TYR A 7 -6.22 12.23 15.73
N LEU A 8 -5.20 13.05 15.91
CA LEU A 8 -4.07 12.83 16.79
C LEU A 8 -4.00 14.01 17.76
N ASP A 9 -4.27 13.77 19.05
CA ASP A 9 -4.31 14.82 20.08
C ASP A 9 -5.20 16.03 19.70
N ASP A 10 -6.43 15.74 19.28
CA ASP A 10 -7.43 16.70 18.75
C ASP A 10 -7.07 17.38 17.40
N GLU A 11 -5.88 17.15 16.85
CA GLU A 11 -5.51 17.66 15.53
C GLU A 11 -5.99 16.70 14.42
N LEU A 12 -6.78 17.23 13.48
CA LEU A 12 -7.26 16.48 12.32
C LEU A 12 -6.09 16.12 11.39
N GLN A 13 -5.79 14.83 11.28
CA GLN A 13 -4.74 14.30 10.42
C GLN A 13 -5.26 13.90 9.04
N CYS A 14 -6.52 13.48 8.95
CA CYS A 14 -7.14 13.03 7.71
C CYS A 14 -8.67 13.14 7.79
N ALA A 15 -9.28 13.68 6.74
CA ALA A 15 -10.70 13.56 6.44
C ALA A 15 -10.85 13.00 5.01
N THR A 16 -11.54 11.86 4.85
CA THR A 16 -11.59 11.17 3.56
C THR A 16 -12.76 10.19 3.48
N THR A 17 -13.23 9.90 2.26
CA THR A 17 -14.14 8.78 2.00
C THR A 17 -13.41 7.52 1.54
N SER A 18 -12.08 7.57 1.39
CA SER A 18 -11.25 6.43 0.99
C SER A 18 -10.82 5.61 2.21
N PRO A 19 -11.20 4.32 2.31
CA PRO A 19 -10.78 3.44 3.41
C PRO A 19 -9.27 3.29 3.48
N ALA A 20 -8.60 3.07 2.34
CA ALA A 20 -7.15 2.89 2.32
C ALA A 20 -6.40 4.14 2.81
N LEU A 21 -6.88 5.34 2.50
CA LEU A 21 -6.29 6.58 3.00
C LEU A 21 -6.54 6.76 4.50
N ALA A 22 -7.75 6.45 4.97
CA ALA A 22 -8.09 6.49 6.39
C ALA A 22 -7.22 5.51 7.22
N GLN A 23 -7.06 4.28 6.72
CA GLN A 23 -6.19 3.26 7.30
C GLN A 23 -4.74 3.72 7.34
N ALA A 24 -4.22 4.31 6.26
CA ALA A 24 -2.87 4.84 6.22
C ALA A 24 -2.65 5.98 7.25
N ALA A 25 -3.65 6.86 7.42
CA ALA A 25 -3.62 7.93 8.41
C ALA A 25 -3.65 7.38 9.84
N TRP A 26 -4.52 6.41 10.12
CA TRP A 26 -4.57 5.71 11.41
C TRP A 26 -3.24 5.02 11.75
N ASN A 27 -2.70 4.21 10.84
CA ASN A 27 -1.44 3.49 11.04
C ASN A 27 -0.27 4.44 11.33
N ARG A 28 -0.31 5.66 10.79
CA ARG A 28 0.71 6.70 11.03
C ARG A 28 0.50 7.38 12.38
N ALA A 29 -0.73 7.79 12.69
CA ALA A 29 -1.08 8.45 13.94
C ALA A 29 -0.85 7.52 15.14
N SER A 30 -1.25 6.25 15.03
CA SER A 30 -1.15 5.24 16.08
C SER A 30 0.29 4.93 16.50
N ARG A 31 1.28 5.32 15.70
CA ARG A 31 2.72 5.10 15.97
C ARG A 31 3.52 6.37 16.19
N ASP A 32 2.85 7.52 16.35
CA ASP A 32 3.52 8.79 16.58
C ASP A 32 4.22 8.79 17.95
N ALA A 33 5.55 8.87 17.92
CA ALA A 33 6.37 8.79 19.13
C ALA A 33 6.20 10.00 20.04
N ARG A 34 6.01 11.21 19.47
CA ARG A 34 5.95 12.45 20.25
C ARG A 34 4.66 12.51 21.07
N VAL A 35 3.56 12.07 20.47
CA VAL A 35 2.26 12.03 21.15
C VAL A 35 2.21 10.87 22.14
N ALA A 36 2.79 9.71 21.80
CA ALA A 36 2.93 8.60 22.72
C ALA A 36 3.68 8.97 24.00
N GLU A 37 4.84 9.65 23.88
CA GLU A 37 5.66 10.09 25.02
C GLU A 37 4.93 11.07 25.97
N LYS A 38 3.97 11.83 25.43
CA LYS A 38 3.17 12.79 26.20
C LYS A 38 1.87 12.20 26.75
N GLY A 39 1.56 10.93 26.46
CA GLY A 39 0.32 10.28 26.86
C GLY A 39 -0.92 10.76 26.09
N GLY A 40 -0.76 11.28 24.87
CA GLY A 40 -1.87 11.73 24.03
C GLY A 40 -2.71 10.58 23.47
N SER A 41 -3.65 10.91 22.58
CA SER A 41 -4.61 9.94 22.01
C SER A 41 -4.71 10.01 20.49
N VAL A 42 -5.13 8.89 19.89
CA VAL A 42 -5.57 8.79 18.50
C VAL A 42 -7.04 8.43 18.50
N ARG A 43 -7.85 9.14 17.70
CA ARG A 43 -9.29 8.88 17.54
C ARG A 43 -9.64 8.71 16.07
N ALA A 44 -10.46 7.71 15.77
CA ALA A 44 -11.02 7.48 14.45
C ALA A 44 -12.54 7.57 14.49
N TYR A 45 -13.12 8.27 13.52
CA TYR A 45 -14.56 8.40 13.32
C TYR A 45 -14.95 7.96 11.92
N GLU A 46 -16.15 7.40 11.76
CA GLU A 46 -16.85 7.23 10.49
C GLU A 46 -18.21 7.93 10.60
N GLY A 47 -18.38 9.04 9.88
CA GLY A 47 -19.49 9.95 10.16
C GLY A 47 -19.45 10.39 11.62
N GLU A 48 -20.59 10.35 12.31
CA GLU A 48 -20.71 10.75 13.71
C GLU A 48 -20.34 9.66 14.74
N VAL A 49 -19.92 8.48 14.28
CA VAL A 49 -19.61 7.34 15.15
C VAL A 49 -18.10 7.29 15.44
N THR A 50 -17.74 7.21 16.72
CA THR A 50 -16.37 6.85 17.12
C THR A 50 -16.11 5.39 16.78
N VAL A 51 -15.22 5.14 15.83
CA VAL A 51 -14.78 3.80 15.42
C VAL A 51 -13.78 3.25 16.44
N ALA A 52 -12.85 4.10 16.89
CA ALA A 52 -11.85 3.73 17.89
C ALA A 52 -11.19 4.93 18.56
N GLU A 53 -10.65 4.68 19.74
CA GLU A 53 -9.77 5.58 20.48
C GLU A 53 -8.68 4.77 21.18
N MET A 54 -7.43 5.24 21.11
CA MET A 54 -6.30 4.56 21.75
C MET A 54 -5.14 5.51 22.06
N HIS A 55 -4.22 5.07 22.93
CA HIS A 55 -2.93 5.72 23.11
C HIS A 55 -1.93 5.23 22.04
N PRO A 56 -1.26 6.12 21.30
CA PRO A 56 -0.27 5.70 20.31
C PRO A 56 0.92 4.97 20.95
N GLU A 57 1.52 4.03 20.22
CA GLU A 57 2.71 3.28 20.64
C GLU A 57 3.87 3.52 19.64
N PRO A 58 5.04 3.99 20.09
CA PRO A 58 6.14 4.30 19.18
C PRO A 58 6.55 3.07 18.36
N ARG A 59 6.76 3.26 17.05
CA ARG A 59 7.26 2.25 16.09
C ARG A 59 6.28 1.11 15.78
N VAL A 60 5.14 1.02 16.45
CA VAL A 60 4.13 -0.03 16.23
C VAL A 60 2.91 0.59 15.55
N GLY A 61 2.70 0.28 14.27
CA GLY A 61 1.44 0.60 13.61
C GLY A 61 0.35 -0.34 14.12
N HIS A 62 -0.80 0.20 14.52
CA HIS A 62 -1.92 -0.61 14.98
C HIS A 62 -2.83 -0.93 13.79
N PRO A 63 -3.42 -2.14 13.74
CA PRO A 63 -4.34 -2.50 12.67
C PRO A 63 -5.55 -1.58 12.64
N TRP A 64 -6.23 -1.52 11.49
CA TRP A 64 -7.47 -0.77 11.36
C TRP A 64 -8.52 -1.31 12.34
N PRO A 65 -9.16 -0.46 13.15
CA PRO A 65 -9.88 -0.92 14.33
C PRO A 65 -11.28 -1.48 14.06
N ASP A 66 -11.95 -1.11 12.96
CA ASP A 66 -13.29 -1.64 12.66
C ASP A 66 -13.25 -3.12 12.24
N GLY A 67 -12.14 -3.57 11.63
CA GLY A 67 -11.97 -4.94 11.14
C GLY A 67 -12.96 -5.39 10.05
N ARG A 68 -13.97 -4.57 9.74
CA ARG A 68 -14.96 -4.79 8.67
C ARG A 68 -14.44 -4.38 7.30
N ASP A 69 -13.66 -3.32 7.25
CA ASP A 69 -13.03 -2.87 6.02
C ASP A 69 -11.90 -3.80 5.61
N HIS A 70 -11.82 -4.04 4.30
CA HIS A 70 -10.67 -4.69 3.70
C HIS A 70 -9.39 -3.93 4.07
N GLN A 71 -8.44 -4.62 4.68
CA GLN A 71 -7.11 -4.07 4.92
C GLN A 71 -6.28 -4.25 3.65
N PRO A 72 -5.72 -3.17 3.07
CA PRO A 72 -4.91 -3.27 1.86
C PRO A 72 -3.82 -4.32 2.00
N ASP A 73 -3.78 -5.25 1.05
CA ASP A 73 -2.82 -6.34 0.99
C ASP A 73 -1.92 -6.22 -0.25
N LEU A 74 -1.08 -7.23 -0.49
CA LEU A 74 -0.15 -7.21 -1.62
C LEU A 74 -0.85 -7.25 -2.99
N ARG A 75 -2.12 -7.72 -3.08
CA ARG A 75 -2.90 -7.63 -4.33
C ARG A 75 -3.28 -6.17 -4.62
N ASP A 76 -3.66 -5.40 -3.60
CA ASP A 76 -3.97 -3.98 -3.78
C ASP A 76 -2.72 -3.18 -4.17
N VAL A 77 -1.58 -3.51 -3.56
CA VAL A 77 -0.27 -2.95 -3.93
C VAL A 77 0.04 -3.28 -5.38
N TRP A 78 -0.13 -4.54 -5.79
CA TRP A 78 0.10 -4.97 -7.16
C TRP A 78 -0.79 -4.24 -8.16
N ASP A 79 -2.11 -4.18 -7.94
CA ASP A 79 -3.03 -3.50 -8.85
C ASP A 79 -2.72 -1.99 -8.96
N SER A 80 -2.28 -1.37 -7.86
CA SER A 80 -1.87 0.04 -7.87
C SER A 80 -0.53 0.25 -8.57
N LEU A 81 0.44 -0.66 -8.35
CA LEU A 81 1.75 -0.63 -9.00
C LEU A 81 1.62 -0.85 -10.51
N MET A 82 0.83 -1.83 -10.95
CA MET A 82 0.60 -2.11 -12.37
C MET A 82 0.03 -0.89 -13.10
N ARG A 83 -0.98 -0.23 -12.52
CA ARG A 83 -1.54 1.01 -13.08
C ARG A 83 -0.49 2.13 -13.16
N LEU A 84 0.34 2.28 -12.13
CA LEU A 84 1.40 3.27 -12.10
C LEU A 84 2.44 3.00 -13.20
N LEU A 85 2.90 1.76 -13.36
CA LEU A 85 3.91 1.38 -14.35
C LEU A 85 3.39 1.54 -15.79
N GLU A 86 2.15 1.16 -16.05
CA GLU A 86 1.50 1.38 -17.35
C GLU A 86 1.43 2.86 -17.73
N GLN A 87 1.08 3.73 -16.77
CA GLN A 87 1.08 5.19 -16.99
C GLN A 87 2.48 5.73 -17.32
N GLN A 88 3.54 5.03 -16.94
CA GLN A 88 4.92 5.35 -17.27
C GLN A 88 5.41 4.69 -18.57
N GLY A 89 4.49 4.10 -19.36
CA GLY A 89 4.81 3.44 -20.62
C GLY A 89 5.43 2.05 -20.48
N LEU A 90 5.44 1.46 -19.29
CA LEU A 90 5.91 0.10 -19.07
C LEU A 90 4.74 -0.87 -19.21
N ASP A 91 4.57 -1.39 -20.43
CA ASP A 91 3.61 -2.45 -20.70
C ASP A 91 4.10 -3.81 -20.18
N ASP A 92 3.24 -4.83 -20.28
CA ASP A 92 3.53 -6.18 -19.77
C ASP A 92 4.78 -6.80 -20.41
N GLN A 93 5.04 -6.49 -21.68
CA GLN A 93 6.20 -6.97 -22.40
C GLN A 93 7.48 -6.31 -21.89
N ALA A 94 7.48 -4.98 -21.74
CA ALA A 94 8.62 -4.24 -21.21
C ALA A 94 9.00 -4.70 -19.79
N MET A 95 8.00 -4.91 -18.94
CA MET A 95 8.23 -5.42 -17.58
C MET A 95 8.77 -6.86 -17.59
N SER A 96 8.21 -7.73 -18.43
CA SER A 96 8.69 -9.11 -18.57
C SER A 96 10.13 -9.16 -19.10
N ASP A 97 10.48 -8.30 -20.06
CA ASP A 97 11.83 -8.20 -20.60
C ASP A 97 12.84 -7.70 -19.56
N ALA A 98 12.46 -6.70 -18.75
CA ALA A 98 13.28 -6.23 -17.64
C ALA A 98 13.56 -7.37 -16.64
N LEU A 99 12.54 -8.14 -16.25
CA LEU A 99 12.69 -9.29 -15.37
C LEU A 99 13.57 -10.39 -15.99
N ASN A 100 13.38 -10.72 -17.26
CA ASN A 100 14.20 -11.70 -17.96
C ASN A 100 15.68 -11.25 -18.01
N ARG A 101 15.94 -9.97 -18.29
CA ARG A 101 17.30 -9.39 -18.25
C ARG A 101 17.89 -9.35 -16.84
N PHE A 102 17.03 -9.29 -15.82
CA PHE A 102 17.42 -9.37 -14.41
C PHE A 102 17.64 -10.82 -13.94
N GLY A 103 17.28 -11.81 -14.75
CA GLY A 103 17.49 -13.24 -14.48
C GLY A 103 16.26 -13.99 -13.98
N LEU A 104 15.09 -13.35 -13.91
CA LEU A 104 13.83 -14.00 -13.56
C LEU A 104 13.04 -14.32 -14.83
N ALA A 105 13.01 -15.60 -15.20
CA ALA A 105 12.29 -16.10 -16.37
C ALA A 105 10.79 -15.77 -16.28
N THR A 106 10.34 -14.81 -17.08
CA THR A 106 8.99 -14.25 -17.00
C THR A 106 8.37 -14.19 -18.38
N ARG A 107 7.19 -14.80 -18.55
CA ARG A 107 6.43 -14.73 -19.81
C ARG A 107 5.47 -13.54 -19.85
N SER A 108 4.87 -13.24 -18.71
CA SER A 108 3.94 -12.13 -18.51
C SER A 108 3.91 -11.81 -17.03
N VAL A 109 4.07 -10.54 -16.69
CA VAL A 109 3.99 -10.04 -15.32
C VAL A 109 2.54 -10.09 -14.87
N ARG A 110 1.59 -9.69 -15.70
CA ARG A 110 0.15 -9.74 -15.38
C ARG A 110 -0.38 -11.14 -15.19
N ALA A 111 0.07 -12.10 -16.00
CA ALA A 111 -0.37 -13.48 -15.88
C ALA A 111 0.31 -14.21 -14.70
N SER A 112 1.43 -13.72 -14.16
CA SER A 112 2.13 -14.40 -13.06
C SER A 112 1.31 -14.44 -11.77
N VAL A 113 0.36 -13.52 -11.62
CA VAL A 113 -0.58 -13.48 -10.49
C VAL A 113 -1.95 -14.05 -10.83
N GLN A 114 -2.14 -14.63 -12.02
CA GLN A 114 -3.34 -15.37 -12.38
C GLN A 114 -3.10 -16.86 -12.17
N ASP A 115 -4.00 -17.55 -11.49
CA ASP A 115 -3.95 -19.01 -11.37
C ASP A 115 -4.67 -19.69 -12.54
N GLU A 116 -4.38 -20.98 -12.74
CA GLU A 116 -4.93 -21.79 -13.84
C GLU A 116 -6.44 -22.02 -13.75
N LEU A 117 -7.04 -21.75 -12.58
CA LEU A 117 -8.49 -21.86 -12.32
C LEU A 117 -9.19 -20.50 -12.48
N GLY A 118 -8.48 -19.45 -12.90
CA GLY A 118 -8.99 -18.09 -13.09
C GLY A 118 -9.06 -17.26 -11.81
N GLY A 119 -8.53 -17.76 -10.70
CA GLY A 119 -8.30 -16.98 -9.48
C GLY A 119 -7.05 -16.11 -9.58
N ARG A 120 -6.85 -15.24 -8.58
CA ARG A 120 -5.65 -14.39 -8.48
C ARG A 120 -4.76 -14.85 -7.33
N THR A 121 -3.54 -15.24 -7.65
CA THR A 121 -2.48 -15.48 -6.66
C THR A 121 -2.09 -14.15 -6.00
N VAL A 122 -1.91 -14.15 -4.67
CA VAL A 122 -1.35 -12.98 -3.97
C VAL A 122 0.14 -12.90 -4.34
N PRO A 123 0.61 -11.79 -4.94
CA PRO A 123 2.03 -11.63 -5.20
C PRO A 123 2.80 -11.55 -3.88
N THR A 124 4.00 -12.09 -3.87
CA THR A 124 4.89 -12.02 -2.70
C THR A 124 5.63 -10.68 -2.67
N ALA A 125 6.08 -10.28 -1.48
CA ALA A 125 6.94 -9.11 -1.33
C ALA A 125 8.25 -9.24 -2.14
N ALA A 126 8.79 -10.46 -2.26
CA ALA A 126 9.99 -10.72 -3.05
C ALA A 126 9.78 -10.44 -4.54
N GLU A 127 8.66 -10.88 -5.12
CA GLU A 127 8.32 -10.61 -6.52
C GLU A 127 8.17 -9.11 -6.80
N LEU A 128 7.52 -8.38 -5.89
CA LEU A 128 7.38 -6.93 -6.01
C LEU A 128 8.73 -6.21 -5.97
N VAL A 129 9.61 -6.59 -5.05
CA VAL A 129 10.97 -6.01 -4.95
C VAL A 129 11.77 -6.29 -6.21
N VAL A 130 11.78 -7.55 -6.67
CA VAL A 130 12.52 -7.96 -7.87
C VAL A 130 12.02 -7.25 -9.13
N LEU A 131 10.70 -7.07 -9.28
CA LEU A 131 10.13 -6.30 -10.38
C LEU A 131 10.62 -4.85 -10.38
N LEU A 132 10.57 -4.18 -9.23
CA LEU A 132 11.02 -2.78 -9.10
C LEU A 132 12.51 -2.63 -9.38
N ASP A 133 13.33 -3.53 -8.83
CA ASP A 133 14.79 -3.53 -9.05
C ASP A 133 15.14 -3.81 -10.51
N ALA A 134 14.45 -4.75 -11.15
CA ALA A 134 14.64 -5.07 -12.56
C ALA A 134 14.34 -3.85 -13.45
N ILE A 135 13.20 -3.19 -13.23
CA ILE A 135 12.81 -1.97 -13.97
C ILE A 135 13.82 -0.84 -13.72
N TYR A 136 14.24 -0.65 -12.47
CA TYR A 136 15.23 0.37 -12.13
C TYR A 136 16.55 0.13 -12.85
N GLN A 137 17.10 -1.09 -12.80
CA GLN A 137 18.35 -1.41 -13.48
C GLN A 137 18.22 -1.31 -15.01
N ASP A 138 17.08 -1.69 -15.56
CA ASP A 138 16.83 -1.60 -16.99
C ASP A 138 16.90 -0.16 -17.50
N ARG A 139 16.24 0.76 -16.78
CA ARG A 139 16.29 2.20 -17.06
C ARG A 139 17.66 2.83 -16.89
N GLN A 140 18.52 2.29 -16.02
CA GLN A 140 19.90 2.77 -15.89
C GLN A 140 20.79 2.32 -17.06
N ARG A 141 20.40 1.28 -17.80
CA ARG A 141 21.15 0.76 -18.96
C ARG A 141 20.78 1.47 -20.26
N GLU A 142 19.57 2.01 -20.36
CA GLU A 142 19.19 2.85 -21.49
C GLU A 142 20.01 4.15 -21.45
N PRO A 143 20.83 4.45 -22.48
CA PRO A 143 21.47 5.75 -22.54
C PRO A 143 20.37 6.82 -22.60
N GLN A 144 20.42 7.79 -21.68
CA GLN A 144 19.52 8.94 -21.70
C GLN A 144 19.64 9.60 -23.08
N ALA A 145 18.60 9.45 -23.90
CA ALA A 145 18.49 10.04 -25.22
C ALA A 145 18.20 11.53 -25.15
#